data_AF-A0A2V5M9S8-F1
#
_entry.id   AF-A0A2V5M9S8-F1
#
_cell.length_a   1.000
_cell.length_b   1.000
_cell.length_c   1.000
_cell.angle_alpha   90.00
_cell.angle_beta   90.00
_cell.angle_gamma   90.00
#
_symmetry.space_group_name_H-M   'P 1'
#
loop_
_entity.id
_entity.type
_entity.pdbx_description
1 polymer ?
#
loop_
_entity_poly.entity_id
_entity_poly.type
_entity_poly.pdbx_seq_one_letter_code
_entity_poly.pdbx_strand_id
1 'polypeptide(L)'
;MQLALRTRNKRKLRLDEAARFAASAICRAGVGGRGRNYRGRARFGAVYRIDFSSKFCRPKLAATYLVVAFGFFLLHKFATTNTAGQQLADKLGERPRVVTAVGCVINEPKIVPSGFATFLLKLKSIELEGKTESTRAVWQVRWKGAPEFGDEVKIFGIAEPMAPPRNPGEFDMRAYLARHDVRRMLFARYSEDVTLIRHGSGNPVLRAAQASRTWMQNALCRGLDDAPEVKSFISGIVLGIRHETPEDIEEPFQQTGTIHLFAVAGLHVGIVAALLWVLAAVARLPRKRAAAFIIPSLFFYAAVTGLHIPALRAAVMASILVGSYFFERRVFLPNSLAAAAFFILCWNTNELFSTGFQLSFAVVGAIVLFADPLFRLLQRRAAPDPFLPQSLVRGPRRWMHSSYEWFCGGASVSLAAWIGSLPLILWYFHLVTPISLLANLVVVPIAFFVLAVALLSL
;
A
#
# COMPACT_ATOMS: atom_id res chain seq x y z
N MET A 1 45.99 -23.68 1.06
CA MET A 1 44.84 -24.27 1.79
C MET A 1 44.12 -23.30 2.75
N GLN A 2 44.83 -22.51 3.56
CA GLN A 2 44.20 -21.55 4.50
C GLN A 2 43.41 -20.40 3.85
N LEU A 3 43.81 -19.91 2.67
CA LEU A 3 43.05 -18.88 1.93
C LEU A 3 41.70 -19.40 1.38
N ALA A 4 41.65 -20.67 0.97
CA ALA A 4 40.42 -21.33 0.51
C ALA A 4 39.44 -21.60 1.67
N LEU A 5 39.96 -21.92 2.87
CA LEU A 5 39.14 -22.06 4.08
C LEU A 5 38.60 -20.70 4.56
N ARG A 6 39.38 -19.62 4.46
CA ARG A 6 38.96 -18.25 4.84
C ARG A 6 37.89 -17.68 3.92
N THR A 7 37.93 -18.00 2.62
CA THR A 7 36.90 -17.62 1.65
C THR A 7 35.64 -18.52 1.75
N ARG A 8 35.79 -19.81 2.06
CA ARG A 8 34.66 -20.74 2.34
C ARG A 8 33.93 -20.36 3.63
N ASN A 9 34.64 -19.93 4.67
CA ASN A 9 34.04 -19.46 5.93
C ASN A 9 33.35 -18.09 5.78
N LYS A 10 33.91 -17.16 4.96
CA LYS A 10 33.23 -15.91 4.57
C LYS A 10 31.99 -16.15 3.67
N ARG A 11 32.02 -17.16 2.79
CA ARG A 11 30.85 -17.60 2.00
C ARG A 11 29.74 -18.12 2.91
N LYS A 12 30.08 -18.99 3.88
CA LYS A 12 29.12 -19.58 4.82
C LYS A 12 28.52 -18.52 5.75
N LEU A 13 29.33 -17.56 6.25
CA LEU A 13 28.85 -16.46 7.08
C LEU A 13 27.87 -15.51 6.34
N ARG A 14 28.13 -15.22 5.06
CA ARG A 14 27.29 -14.30 4.25
C ARG A 14 26.02 -14.97 3.73
N LEU A 15 26.06 -16.25 3.37
CA LEU A 15 24.87 -17.05 3.05
C LEU A 15 23.99 -17.25 4.28
N ASP A 16 24.60 -17.48 5.44
CA ASP A 16 23.89 -17.50 6.71
C ASP A 16 23.29 -16.12 7.07
N GLU A 17 23.93 -15.00 6.72
CA GLU A 17 23.37 -13.66 6.93
C GLU A 17 22.25 -13.32 5.95
N ALA A 18 22.33 -13.78 4.69
CA ALA A 18 21.26 -13.64 3.71
C ALA A 18 20.06 -14.54 4.05
N ALA A 19 20.30 -15.78 4.47
CA ALA A 19 19.28 -16.68 5.00
C ALA A 19 18.70 -16.16 6.33
N ARG A 20 19.53 -15.54 7.19
CA ARG A 20 19.06 -14.82 8.38
C ARG A 20 18.37 -13.51 8.05
N PHE A 21 18.60 -12.89 6.89
CA PHE A 21 17.87 -11.72 6.40
C PHE A 21 16.52 -12.13 5.79
N ALA A 22 16.46 -13.23 5.06
CA ALA A 22 15.21 -13.84 4.57
C ALA A 22 14.34 -14.33 5.75
N ALA A 23 14.93 -15.09 6.67
CA ALA A 23 14.29 -15.50 7.92
C ALA A 23 14.03 -14.30 8.86
N SER A 24 14.77 -13.19 8.73
CA SER A 24 14.52 -11.92 9.43
C SER A 24 13.46 -11.08 8.75
N ALA A 25 13.25 -11.15 7.45
CA ALA A 25 12.16 -10.43 6.81
C ALA A 25 10.84 -11.12 7.14
N ILE A 26 10.88 -12.46 7.22
CA ILE A 26 9.76 -13.32 7.64
C ILE A 26 9.53 -13.25 9.16
N CYS A 27 10.57 -13.19 10.01
CA CYS A 27 10.40 -13.06 11.49
C CYS A 27 10.44 -11.62 12.04
N ARG A 28 11.16 -10.66 11.44
CA ARG A 28 11.27 -9.26 11.95
C ARG A 28 10.22 -8.32 11.38
N ALA A 29 9.30 -8.81 10.56
CA ALA A 29 7.97 -8.20 10.48
C ALA A 29 7.19 -8.33 11.81
N GLY A 30 7.68 -9.09 12.81
CA GLY A 30 7.02 -9.18 14.12
C GLY A 30 7.86 -9.43 15.37
N VAL A 31 9.13 -9.80 15.31
CA VAL A 31 9.91 -10.05 16.55
C VAL A 31 11.37 -9.64 16.38
N GLY A 32 11.72 -8.53 17.02
CA GLY A 32 13.11 -8.13 17.24
C GLY A 32 13.73 -8.95 18.37
N GLY A 33 14.51 -9.98 18.02
CA GLY A 33 15.45 -10.56 18.97
C GLY A 33 16.03 -11.91 18.59
N ARG A 34 17.34 -11.96 18.32
CA ARG A 34 18.20 -12.95 18.98
C ARG A 34 19.67 -12.58 18.90
N GLY A 35 20.31 -12.67 20.07
CA GLY A 35 21.71 -12.39 20.30
C GLY A 35 22.66 -13.37 19.62
N ARG A 36 23.87 -12.87 19.38
CA ARG A 36 25.09 -13.68 19.32
C ARG A 36 26.15 -13.01 20.17
N ASN A 37 26.70 -13.82 21.08
CA ASN A 37 27.85 -13.54 21.92
C ASN A 37 29.03 -12.99 21.10
N TYR A 38 29.36 -11.73 21.34
CA TYR A 38 30.74 -11.24 21.26
C TYR A 38 31.10 -10.72 22.65
N ARG A 39 32.13 -11.33 23.25
CA ARG A 39 32.77 -10.85 24.48
C ARG A 39 33.24 -9.41 24.24
N GLY A 40 32.59 -8.48 24.91
CA GLY A 40 32.96 -7.08 24.94
C GLY A 40 31.83 -6.31 25.61
N ARG A 41 32.09 -5.79 26.81
CA ARG A 41 31.15 -4.95 27.59
C ARG A 41 30.50 -3.89 26.68
N ALA A 42 29.27 -4.10 26.28
CA ALA A 42 28.43 -3.06 25.69
C ALA A 42 27.03 -3.23 26.25
N ARG A 43 26.59 -2.22 27.03
CA ARG A 43 25.22 -2.08 27.53
C ARG A 43 24.25 -2.08 26.33
N PHE A 44 23.74 -3.24 25.94
CA PHE A 44 22.70 -3.37 24.92
C PHE A 44 21.43 -3.91 25.56
N GLY A 45 20.67 -2.97 26.10
CA GLY A 45 19.34 -3.16 26.66
C GLY A 45 18.65 -1.81 26.73
N ALA A 46 18.72 -1.02 25.65
CA ALA A 46 17.91 0.18 25.54
C ALA A 46 16.48 -0.25 25.21
N VAL A 47 15.73 -0.58 26.26
CA VAL A 47 14.29 -0.38 26.26
C VAL A 47 14.07 1.06 25.82
N TYR A 48 13.57 1.29 24.62
CA TYR A 48 13.05 2.60 24.27
C TYR A 48 11.79 2.79 25.10
N ARG A 49 11.97 3.21 26.36
CA ARG A 49 10.94 3.94 27.09
C ARG A 49 10.71 5.18 26.24
N ILE A 50 9.66 5.14 25.41
CA ILE A 50 9.14 6.37 24.82
C ILE A 50 8.49 7.08 25.99
N ASP A 51 9.31 7.86 26.70
CA ASP A 51 8.86 8.72 27.77
C ASP A 51 8.10 9.88 27.12
N PHE A 52 6.80 9.64 26.85
CA PHE A 52 5.90 10.60 26.21
C PHE A 52 5.76 11.88 27.05
N SER A 53 5.89 11.78 28.37
CA SER A 53 5.65 12.86 29.32
C SER A 53 6.75 13.94 29.30
N SER A 54 8.03 13.56 29.17
CA SER A 54 9.16 14.49 29.36
C SER A 54 9.67 15.17 28.07
N LYS A 55 9.31 14.65 26.88
CA LYS A 55 9.81 15.17 25.59
C LYS A 55 8.86 16.12 24.87
N PHE A 56 7.54 15.94 25.02
CA PHE A 56 6.56 16.81 24.34
C PHE A 56 6.56 18.24 24.90
N CYS A 57 6.91 18.40 26.19
CA CYS A 57 7.00 19.69 26.89
C CYS A 57 8.34 20.43 26.74
N ARG A 58 9.16 20.13 25.72
CA ARG A 58 10.32 20.98 25.41
C ARG A 58 9.88 22.08 24.44
N PRO A 59 10.08 23.38 24.75
CA PRO A 59 9.56 24.49 23.95
C PRO A 59 10.04 24.45 22.48
N LYS A 60 11.25 23.92 22.24
CA LYS A 60 11.81 23.73 20.89
C LYS A 60 11.05 22.67 20.06
N LEU A 61 10.58 21.60 20.69
CA LEU A 61 9.80 20.55 20.01
C LEU A 61 8.38 21.03 19.69
N ALA A 62 7.73 21.70 20.65
CA ALA A 62 6.41 22.31 20.44
C ALA A 62 6.43 23.34 19.29
N ALA A 63 7.44 24.21 19.26
CA ALA A 63 7.63 25.18 18.17
C ALA A 63 7.80 24.48 16.81
N THR A 64 8.54 23.36 16.77
CA THR A 64 8.74 22.61 15.53
C THR A 64 7.43 22.00 15.02
N TYR A 65 6.62 21.41 15.90
CA TYR A 65 5.31 20.86 15.53
C TYR A 65 4.33 21.95 15.05
N LEU A 66 4.33 23.13 15.69
CA LEU A 66 3.52 24.26 15.25
C LEU A 66 3.92 24.77 13.87
N VAL A 67 5.22 24.91 13.60
CA VAL A 67 5.72 25.32 12.27
C VAL A 67 5.30 24.31 11.19
N VAL A 68 5.44 23.01 11.47
CA VAL A 68 5.02 21.95 10.54
C VAL A 68 3.51 21.98 10.31
N ALA A 69 2.71 22.12 11.37
CA ALA A 69 1.25 22.19 11.26
C ALA A 69 0.79 23.43 10.49
N PHE A 70 1.39 24.59 10.75
CA PHE A 70 1.09 25.83 10.03
C PHE A 70 1.51 25.75 8.56
N GLY A 71 2.69 25.20 8.29
CA GLY A 71 3.16 24.95 6.92
C GLY A 71 2.22 24.00 6.16
N PHE A 72 1.77 22.93 6.81
CA PHE A 72 0.76 22.03 6.23
C PHE A 72 -0.56 22.77 5.96
N PHE A 73 -1.05 23.59 6.89
CA PHE A 73 -2.28 24.35 6.71
C PHE A 73 -2.20 25.31 5.51
N LEU A 74 -1.09 26.04 5.36
CA LEU A 74 -0.86 26.91 4.21
C LEU A 74 -0.79 26.13 2.90
N LEU A 75 -0.03 25.03 2.88
CA LEU A 75 0.07 24.16 1.71
C LEU A 75 -1.30 23.58 1.32
N HIS A 76 -2.08 23.14 2.30
CA HIS A 76 -3.41 22.58 2.09
C HIS A 76 -4.37 23.63 1.55
N LYS A 77 -4.37 24.84 2.13
CA LYS A 77 -5.18 25.95 1.63
C LYS A 77 -4.82 26.27 0.18
N PHE A 78 -3.53 26.45 -0.12
CA PHE A 78 -3.08 26.74 -1.48
C PHE A 78 -3.45 25.63 -2.48
N ALA A 79 -3.32 24.37 -2.09
CA ALA A 79 -3.64 23.24 -2.95
C ALA A 79 -5.15 23.03 -3.19
N THR A 80 -6.01 23.56 -2.33
CA THR A 80 -7.47 23.32 -2.39
C THR A 80 -8.29 24.53 -2.82
N THR A 81 -7.70 25.73 -2.81
CA THR A 81 -8.37 26.96 -3.30
C THR A 81 -8.06 27.22 -4.77
N ASN A 82 -9.04 27.72 -5.52
CA ASN A 82 -8.89 28.13 -6.94
C ASN A 82 -8.40 27.01 -7.87
N THR A 83 -8.86 25.79 -7.63
CA THR A 83 -8.54 24.64 -8.47
C THR A 83 -9.31 24.69 -9.80
N ALA A 84 -8.79 24.03 -10.83
CA ALA A 84 -9.37 24.06 -12.18
C ALA A 84 -10.78 23.43 -12.21
N GLY A 85 -10.99 22.35 -11.44
CA GLY A 85 -12.30 21.72 -11.30
C GLY A 85 -13.30 22.61 -10.57
N GLN A 86 -12.87 23.43 -9.60
CA GLN A 86 -13.72 24.42 -8.95
C GLN A 86 -14.15 25.53 -9.91
N GLN A 87 -13.20 26.16 -10.61
CA GLN A 87 -13.50 27.21 -11.58
C GLN A 87 -14.48 26.73 -12.67
N LEU A 88 -14.26 25.51 -13.18
CA LEU A 88 -15.13 24.94 -14.19
C LEU A 88 -16.52 24.61 -13.63
N ALA A 89 -16.59 24.09 -12.39
CA ALA A 89 -17.86 23.84 -11.72
C ALA A 89 -18.66 25.13 -11.48
N ASP A 90 -18.00 26.22 -11.09
CA ASP A 90 -18.64 27.52 -10.86
C ASP A 90 -19.23 28.08 -12.17
N LYS A 91 -18.52 27.93 -13.31
CA LYS A 91 -19.01 28.32 -14.64
C LYS A 91 -20.25 27.54 -15.09
N LEU A 92 -20.27 26.22 -14.88
CA LEU A 92 -21.38 25.35 -15.30
C LEU A 92 -22.67 25.61 -14.50
N GLY A 93 -22.55 26.09 -13.26
CA GLY A 93 -23.68 26.27 -12.33
C GLY A 93 -24.32 24.95 -11.92
N GLU A 94 -25.35 24.96 -11.07
CA GLU A 94 -25.88 23.72 -10.48
C GLU A 94 -26.75 22.87 -11.43
N ARG A 95 -27.04 23.35 -12.64
CA ARG A 95 -27.92 22.65 -13.58
C ARG A 95 -27.15 21.66 -14.46
N PRO A 96 -27.77 20.53 -14.87
CA PRO A 96 -27.25 19.69 -15.93
C PRO A 96 -27.05 20.49 -17.21
N ARG A 97 -25.89 20.34 -17.86
CA ARG A 97 -25.61 20.96 -19.16
C ARG A 97 -25.05 19.96 -20.14
N VAL A 98 -25.44 20.08 -21.40
CA VAL A 98 -24.87 19.29 -22.48
C VAL A 98 -23.51 19.87 -22.85
N VAL A 99 -22.49 19.01 -22.91
CA VAL A 99 -21.11 19.42 -23.19
C VAL A 99 -20.41 18.38 -24.05
N THR A 100 -19.39 18.85 -24.79
CA THR A 100 -18.43 17.98 -25.45
C THR A 100 -17.08 18.14 -24.76
N ALA A 101 -16.55 17.07 -24.21
CA ALA A 101 -15.30 17.07 -23.45
C ALA A 101 -14.24 16.24 -24.17
N VAL A 102 -13.01 16.76 -24.26
CA VAL A 102 -11.85 16.02 -24.78
C VAL A 102 -10.84 15.85 -23.65
N GLY A 103 -10.37 14.63 -23.42
CA GLY A 103 -9.43 14.36 -22.35
C GLY A 103 -8.78 12.99 -22.42
N CYS A 104 -7.92 12.72 -21.44
CA CYS A 104 -7.25 11.44 -21.29
C CYS A 104 -7.77 10.68 -20.06
N VAL A 105 -7.95 9.37 -20.19
CA VAL A 105 -8.31 8.47 -19.09
C VAL A 105 -7.12 8.34 -18.14
N ILE A 106 -7.30 8.70 -16.86
CA ILE A 106 -6.20 8.77 -15.87
C ILE A 106 -6.25 7.70 -14.77
N ASN A 107 -7.27 6.84 -14.75
CA ASN A 107 -7.35 5.71 -13.84
C ASN A 107 -7.91 4.49 -14.58
N GLU A 108 -7.72 3.31 -13.98
CA GLU A 108 -8.30 2.08 -14.52
C GLU A 108 -9.83 2.15 -14.46
N PRO A 109 -10.53 1.98 -15.59
CA PRO A 109 -11.99 2.09 -15.61
C PRO A 109 -12.66 0.97 -14.81
N LYS A 110 -13.62 1.35 -13.96
CA LYS A 110 -14.42 0.40 -13.22
C LYS A 110 -15.65 0.00 -14.03
N ILE A 111 -15.68 -1.22 -14.56
CA ILE A 111 -16.79 -1.73 -15.36
C ILE A 111 -17.78 -2.44 -14.43
N VAL A 112 -19.01 -1.95 -14.37
CA VAL A 112 -20.10 -2.64 -13.67
C VAL A 112 -20.78 -3.67 -14.58
N PRO A 113 -21.42 -4.72 -14.05
CA PRO A 113 -22.10 -5.76 -14.84
C PRO A 113 -23.14 -5.24 -15.85
N SER A 114 -23.69 -4.04 -15.58
CA SER A 114 -24.59 -3.33 -16.51
C SER A 114 -23.90 -2.82 -17.80
N GLY A 115 -22.58 -2.98 -17.94
CA GLY A 115 -21.79 -2.54 -19.09
C GLY A 115 -21.33 -1.08 -19.04
N PHE A 116 -21.62 -0.36 -17.94
CA PHE A 116 -21.10 0.99 -17.74
C PHE A 116 -19.69 0.96 -17.14
N ALA A 117 -18.76 1.66 -17.76
CA ALA A 117 -17.47 2.00 -17.20
C ALA A 117 -17.54 3.34 -16.46
N THR A 118 -16.99 3.38 -15.25
CA THR A 118 -16.78 4.60 -14.48
C THR A 118 -15.30 4.87 -14.32
N PHE A 119 -14.84 6.05 -14.76
CA PHE A 119 -13.43 6.43 -14.73
C PHE A 119 -13.26 7.93 -14.54
N LEU A 120 -12.03 8.36 -14.30
CA LEU A 120 -11.64 9.76 -14.20
C LEU A 120 -11.00 10.17 -15.53
N LEU A 121 -11.50 11.27 -16.08
CA LEU A 121 -11.02 11.88 -17.31
C LEU A 121 -10.35 13.21 -16.98
N LYS A 122 -9.05 13.32 -17.29
CA LYS A 122 -8.36 14.61 -17.23
C LYS A 122 -8.63 15.35 -18.53
N LEU A 123 -9.38 16.44 -18.42
CA LEU A 123 -9.75 17.27 -19.55
C LEU A 123 -8.52 17.97 -20.13
N LYS A 124 -8.53 18.12 -21.46
CA LYS A 124 -7.66 19.02 -22.23
C LYS A 124 -8.45 20.22 -22.73
N SER A 125 -9.67 19.97 -23.19
CA SER A 125 -10.61 20.99 -23.61
C SER A 125 -12.06 20.59 -23.35
N ILE A 126 -12.91 21.59 -23.26
CA ILE A 126 -14.35 21.46 -23.13
C ILE A 126 -15.02 22.43 -24.09
N GLU A 127 -16.08 21.96 -24.74
CA GLU A 127 -16.94 22.75 -25.60
C GLU A 127 -18.28 22.98 -24.88
N LEU A 128 -18.58 24.25 -24.64
CA LEU A 128 -19.77 24.75 -23.96
C LEU A 128 -20.42 25.81 -24.86
N GLU A 129 -21.67 25.59 -25.27
CA GLU A 129 -22.44 26.57 -26.07
C GLU A 129 -21.69 27.04 -27.34
N GLY A 130 -20.97 26.11 -28.00
CA GLY A 130 -20.19 26.39 -29.21
C GLY A 130 -18.84 27.07 -28.97
N LYS A 131 -18.44 27.31 -27.71
CA LYS A 131 -17.11 27.83 -27.35
C LYS A 131 -16.23 26.73 -26.79
N THR A 132 -15.06 26.55 -27.37
CA THR A 132 -14.04 25.63 -26.85
C THR A 132 -13.11 26.35 -25.87
N GLU A 133 -13.05 25.87 -24.63
CA GLU A 133 -12.11 26.33 -23.62
C GLU A 133 -11.11 25.20 -23.30
N SER A 134 -9.82 25.55 -23.13
CA SER A 134 -8.84 24.61 -22.59
C SER A 134 -8.91 24.59 -21.07
N THR A 135 -8.93 23.39 -20.49
CA THR A 135 -8.96 23.19 -19.03
C THR A 135 -8.14 21.95 -18.67
N ARG A 136 -7.65 21.90 -17.43
CA ARG A 136 -6.93 20.75 -16.86
C ARG A 136 -7.75 20.06 -15.75
N ALA A 137 -9.03 20.41 -15.63
CA ALA A 137 -9.93 19.83 -14.65
C ALA A 137 -10.08 18.32 -14.84
N VAL A 138 -10.39 17.62 -13.75
CA VAL A 138 -10.64 16.17 -13.77
C VAL A 138 -12.11 15.93 -13.49
N TRP A 139 -12.78 15.17 -14.35
CA TRP A 139 -14.18 14.79 -14.19
C TRP A 139 -14.33 13.28 -14.02
N GLN A 140 -15.38 12.88 -13.31
CA GLN A 140 -15.81 11.50 -13.32
C GLN A 140 -16.67 11.27 -14.55
N VAL A 141 -16.38 10.26 -15.35
CA VAL A 141 -17.16 9.90 -16.53
C VAL A 141 -17.83 8.57 -16.28
N ARG A 142 -19.09 8.47 -16.67
CA ARG A 142 -19.84 7.22 -16.75
C ARG A 142 -20.29 7.00 -18.18
N TRP A 143 -19.78 5.95 -18.81
CA TRP A 143 -19.99 5.65 -20.23
C TRP A 143 -20.20 4.15 -20.44
N LYS A 144 -21.08 3.78 -21.38
CA LYS A 144 -21.28 2.38 -21.78
C LYS A 144 -20.25 1.97 -22.84
N GLY A 145 -19.08 1.57 -22.39
CA GLY A 145 -17.95 1.16 -23.23
C GLY A 145 -16.79 0.61 -22.41
N ALA A 146 -15.70 0.22 -23.08
CA ALA A 146 -14.49 -0.31 -22.44
C ALA A 146 -13.27 0.58 -22.76
N PRO A 147 -13.15 1.76 -22.13
CA PRO A 147 -11.94 2.57 -22.29
C PRO A 147 -10.73 1.86 -21.67
N GLU A 148 -9.55 2.14 -22.20
CA GLU A 148 -8.30 1.76 -21.55
C GLU A 148 -7.65 2.98 -20.88
N PHE A 149 -6.87 2.72 -19.83
CA PHE A 149 -6.09 3.78 -19.20
C PHE A 149 -5.10 4.38 -20.23
N GLY A 150 -5.04 5.71 -20.29
CA GLY A 150 -4.20 6.45 -21.24
C GLY A 150 -4.85 6.76 -22.59
N ASP A 151 -6.06 6.26 -22.84
CA ASP A 151 -6.83 6.62 -24.03
C ASP A 151 -7.22 8.10 -24.02
N GLU A 152 -7.10 8.72 -25.19
CA GLU A 152 -7.62 10.05 -25.45
C GLU A 152 -8.97 9.94 -26.14
N VAL A 153 -10.00 10.45 -25.49
CA VAL A 153 -11.39 10.32 -25.91
C VAL A 153 -12.07 11.68 -25.97
N LYS A 154 -12.95 11.84 -26.96
CA LYS A 154 -13.91 12.94 -27.07
C LYS A 154 -15.28 12.39 -26.73
N ILE A 155 -15.89 12.96 -25.70
CA ILE A 155 -17.14 12.50 -25.08
C ILE A 155 -18.17 13.60 -25.20
N PHE A 156 -19.27 13.30 -25.86
CA PHE A 156 -20.49 14.08 -25.83
C PHE A 156 -21.39 13.55 -24.70
N GLY A 157 -22.00 14.43 -23.93
CA GLY A 157 -22.87 13.98 -22.85
C GLY A 157 -23.38 15.10 -21.95
N ILE A 158 -24.01 14.69 -20.86
CA ILE A 158 -24.60 15.60 -19.88
C ILE A 158 -23.64 15.71 -18.70
N ALA A 159 -23.15 16.92 -18.45
CA ALA A 159 -22.39 17.25 -17.25
C ALA A 159 -23.35 17.61 -16.12
N GLU A 160 -23.32 16.82 -15.06
CA GLU A 160 -24.20 16.92 -13.90
C GLU A 160 -23.38 17.18 -12.63
N PRO A 161 -23.92 17.91 -11.64
CA PRO A 161 -23.31 17.96 -10.32
C PRO A 161 -23.33 16.56 -9.68
N MET A 162 -22.31 16.26 -8.88
CA MET A 162 -22.29 15.03 -8.08
C MET A 162 -23.45 15.04 -7.08
N ALA A 163 -24.27 13.99 -7.09
CA ALA A 163 -25.39 13.84 -6.17
C ALA A 163 -24.90 13.74 -4.71
N PRO A 164 -25.63 14.33 -3.74
CA PRO A 164 -25.36 14.12 -2.32
C PRO A 164 -25.65 12.66 -1.90
N PRO A 165 -25.09 12.19 -0.78
CA PRO A 165 -25.43 10.88 -0.22
C PRO A 165 -26.94 10.79 0.02
N ARG A 166 -27.53 9.62 -0.27
CA ARG A 166 -28.98 9.42 -0.20
C ARG A 166 -29.40 8.85 1.15
N ASN A 167 -28.52 8.08 1.78
CA ASN A 167 -28.78 7.46 3.07
C ASN A 167 -27.95 8.13 4.19
N PRO A 168 -28.54 8.38 5.37
CA PRO A 168 -27.77 8.79 6.55
C PRO A 168 -26.68 7.77 6.89
N GLY A 169 -25.45 8.24 7.13
CA GLY A 169 -24.28 7.38 7.39
C GLY A 169 -23.63 6.75 6.15
N GLU A 170 -24.17 7.00 4.95
CA GLU A 170 -23.53 6.59 3.70
C GLU A 170 -22.22 7.37 3.46
N PHE A 171 -21.27 6.73 2.78
CA PHE A 171 -20.05 7.40 2.37
C PHE A 171 -20.34 8.57 1.41
N ASP A 172 -19.98 9.78 1.82
CA ASP A 172 -20.14 10.98 0.99
C ASP A 172 -19.12 11.00 -0.15
N MET A 173 -19.49 10.38 -1.27
CA MET A 173 -18.70 10.35 -2.49
C MET A 173 -18.49 11.75 -3.09
N ARG A 174 -19.49 12.64 -2.96
CA ARG A 174 -19.38 14.03 -3.44
C ARG A 174 -18.28 14.77 -2.69
N ALA A 175 -18.28 14.72 -1.36
CA ALA A 175 -17.25 15.36 -0.55
C ALA A 175 -15.87 14.72 -0.79
N TYR A 176 -15.80 13.40 -0.97
CA TYR A 176 -14.55 12.71 -1.32
C TYR A 176 -13.97 13.19 -2.64
N LEU A 177 -14.76 13.15 -3.72
CA LEU A 177 -14.30 13.58 -5.05
C LEU A 177 -14.01 15.08 -5.12
N ALA A 178 -14.77 15.91 -4.40
CA ALA A 178 -14.50 17.35 -4.32
C ALA A 178 -13.12 17.67 -3.72
N ARG A 179 -12.63 16.88 -2.76
CA ARG A 179 -11.25 16.99 -2.24
C ARG A 179 -10.20 16.64 -3.29
N HIS A 180 -10.54 15.81 -4.27
CA HIS A 180 -9.69 15.47 -5.42
C HIS A 180 -9.90 16.39 -6.63
N ASP A 181 -10.55 17.55 -6.45
CA ASP A 181 -10.92 18.49 -7.51
C ASP A 181 -11.85 17.90 -8.60
N VAL A 182 -12.54 16.81 -8.27
CA VAL A 182 -13.55 16.17 -9.13
C VAL A 182 -14.92 16.60 -8.65
N ARG A 183 -15.52 17.56 -9.34
CA ARG A 183 -16.79 18.19 -8.91
C ARG A 183 -17.98 17.89 -9.82
N ARG A 184 -17.73 17.27 -10.97
CA ARG A 184 -18.74 16.97 -11.99
C ARG A 184 -18.65 15.51 -12.43
N MET A 185 -19.83 14.99 -12.76
CA MET A 185 -19.98 13.75 -13.49
C MET A 185 -20.38 14.08 -14.93
N LEU A 186 -19.73 13.44 -15.90
CA LEU A 186 -20.16 13.44 -17.31
C LEU A 186 -20.81 12.10 -17.60
N PHE A 187 -22.09 12.11 -17.95
CA PHE A 187 -22.84 10.92 -18.31
C PHE A 187 -23.00 10.85 -19.83
N ALA A 188 -22.44 9.79 -20.43
CA ALA A 188 -22.60 9.45 -21.84
C ALA A 188 -23.51 8.21 -21.92
N ARG A 189 -24.70 8.39 -22.51
CA ARG A 189 -25.75 7.36 -22.48
C ARG A 189 -25.46 6.26 -23.49
N TYR A 190 -25.02 6.63 -24.69
CA TYR A 190 -24.78 5.72 -25.80
C TYR A 190 -23.28 5.53 -26.05
N SER A 191 -22.91 4.40 -26.65
CA SER A 191 -21.52 4.13 -27.04
C SER A 191 -21.02 5.10 -28.11
N GLU A 192 -21.93 5.54 -28.99
CA GLU A 192 -21.68 6.46 -30.11
C GLU A 192 -21.37 7.89 -29.67
N ASP A 193 -21.76 8.26 -28.45
CA ASP A 193 -21.46 9.57 -27.86
C ASP A 193 -19.96 9.76 -27.56
N VAL A 194 -19.16 8.69 -27.69
CA VAL A 194 -17.72 8.70 -27.43
C VAL A 194 -16.95 8.32 -28.67
N THR A 195 -16.01 9.19 -29.03
CA THR A 195 -15.06 8.95 -30.12
C THR A 195 -13.66 8.83 -29.54
N LEU A 196 -13.01 7.71 -29.81
CA LEU A 196 -11.61 7.52 -29.47
C LEU A 196 -10.75 8.31 -30.46
N ILE A 197 -9.97 9.27 -29.95
CA ILE A 197 -9.04 10.06 -30.76
C ILE A 197 -7.72 9.30 -30.91
N ARG A 198 -7.19 8.76 -29.79
CA ARG A 198 -5.89 8.11 -29.78
C ARG A 198 -5.78 7.09 -28.65
N HIS A 199 -5.38 5.87 -28.99
CA HIS A 199 -5.01 4.86 -28.01
C HIS A 199 -3.68 5.16 -27.33
N GLY A 200 -3.63 4.98 -26.00
CA GLY A 200 -2.38 4.95 -25.23
C GLY A 200 -1.51 6.21 -25.38
N SER A 201 -2.12 7.39 -25.43
CA SER A 201 -1.47 8.71 -25.42
C SER A 201 -0.83 9.08 -24.07
N GLY A 202 -1.00 8.22 -23.06
CA GLY A 202 -0.50 8.40 -21.70
C GLY A 202 1.02 8.27 -21.54
N ASN A 203 1.47 8.31 -20.28
CA ASN A 203 2.88 8.24 -19.92
C ASN A 203 3.50 6.89 -20.38
N PRO A 204 4.64 6.89 -21.11
CA PRO A 204 5.26 5.67 -21.62
C PRO A 204 5.63 4.66 -20.53
N VAL A 205 5.96 5.13 -19.32
CA VAL A 205 6.25 4.26 -18.16
C VAL A 205 5.00 3.50 -17.72
N LEU A 206 3.84 4.17 -17.73
CA LEU A 206 2.57 3.56 -17.34
C LEU A 206 2.08 2.60 -18.42
N ARG A 207 2.31 2.92 -19.68
CA ARG A 207 2.06 2.00 -20.80
C ARG A 207 2.91 0.74 -20.68
N ALA A 208 4.20 0.88 -20.36
CA ALA A 208 5.07 -0.26 -20.10
C ALA A 208 4.56 -1.08 -18.90
N ALA A 209 4.14 -0.42 -17.81
CA ALA A 209 3.58 -1.08 -16.64
C ALA A 209 2.28 -1.86 -16.95
N GLN A 210 1.39 -1.30 -17.79
CA GLN A 210 0.18 -1.99 -18.25
C GLN A 210 0.53 -3.21 -19.11
N ALA A 211 1.43 -3.05 -20.09
CA ALA A 211 1.88 -4.16 -20.93
C ALA A 211 2.53 -5.27 -20.09
N SER A 212 3.34 -4.89 -19.09
CA SER A 212 3.90 -5.84 -18.12
C SER A 212 2.82 -6.50 -17.27
N ARG A 213 1.78 -5.77 -16.83
CA ARG A 213 0.65 -6.35 -16.08
C ARG A 213 -0.08 -7.41 -16.91
N THR A 214 -0.41 -7.11 -18.18
CA THR A 214 -1.06 -8.06 -19.08
C THR A 214 -0.17 -9.29 -19.33
N TRP A 215 1.14 -9.08 -19.53
CA TRP A 215 2.09 -10.17 -19.65
C TRP A 215 2.16 -11.03 -18.38
N MET A 216 2.24 -10.41 -17.19
CA MET A 216 2.28 -11.09 -15.90
C MET A 216 0.98 -11.86 -15.65
N GLN A 217 -0.19 -11.29 -15.96
CA GLN A 217 -1.47 -11.98 -15.87
C GLN A 217 -1.45 -13.21 -16.77
N ASN A 218 -1.09 -13.05 -18.05
CA ASN A 218 -1.02 -14.17 -18.98
C ASN A 218 -0.02 -15.24 -18.55
N ALA A 219 1.12 -14.87 -17.94
CA ALA A 219 2.12 -15.80 -17.43
C ALA A 219 1.64 -16.57 -16.19
N LEU A 220 1.03 -15.87 -15.23
CA LEU A 220 0.47 -16.48 -14.01
C LEU A 220 -0.70 -17.42 -14.30
N CYS A 221 -1.46 -17.13 -15.36
CA CYS A 221 -2.66 -17.90 -15.71
C CYS A 221 -2.36 -19.09 -16.63
N ARG A 222 -1.10 -19.32 -17.02
CA ARG A 222 -0.74 -20.46 -17.90
C ARG A 222 -1.04 -21.78 -17.20
N GLY A 223 -1.84 -22.63 -17.84
CA GLY A 223 -2.21 -23.94 -17.31
C GLY A 223 -3.30 -23.90 -16.23
N LEU A 224 -3.99 -22.77 -16.08
CA LEU A 224 -5.16 -22.59 -15.19
C LEU A 224 -6.45 -22.37 -15.98
N ASP A 225 -6.50 -22.79 -17.25
CA ASP A 225 -7.64 -22.55 -18.14
C ASP A 225 -8.92 -23.24 -17.64
N ASP A 226 -8.78 -24.37 -16.95
CA ASP A 226 -9.90 -25.14 -16.37
C ASP A 226 -10.38 -24.61 -14.99
N ALA A 227 -9.72 -23.57 -14.43
CA ALA A 227 -9.98 -23.07 -13.08
C ALA A 227 -10.12 -21.53 -13.04
N PRO A 228 -11.22 -20.97 -13.58
CA PRO A 228 -11.42 -19.53 -13.68
C PRO A 228 -11.39 -18.81 -12.32
N GLU A 229 -11.93 -19.45 -11.27
CA GLU A 229 -11.92 -18.90 -9.91
C GLU A 229 -10.49 -18.70 -9.37
N VAL A 230 -9.61 -19.68 -9.60
CA VAL A 230 -8.19 -19.63 -9.17
C VAL A 230 -7.44 -18.55 -9.96
N LYS A 231 -7.72 -18.45 -11.26
CA LYS A 231 -7.17 -17.42 -12.15
C LYS A 231 -7.49 -16.01 -11.63
N SER A 232 -8.76 -15.77 -11.33
CA SER A 232 -9.23 -14.49 -10.79
C SER A 232 -8.64 -14.21 -9.41
N PHE A 233 -8.57 -15.22 -8.53
CA PHE A 233 -8.01 -15.07 -7.20
C PHE A 233 -6.52 -14.69 -7.21
N ILE A 234 -5.70 -15.39 -8.00
CA ILE A 234 -4.26 -15.10 -8.13
C ILE A 234 -4.04 -13.72 -8.77
N SER A 235 -4.79 -13.39 -9.82
CA SER A 235 -4.71 -12.07 -10.48
C SER A 235 -5.13 -10.93 -9.54
N GLY A 236 -6.14 -11.15 -8.70
CA GLY A 236 -6.58 -10.23 -7.67
C GLY A 236 -5.52 -9.98 -6.60
N ILE A 237 -4.94 -11.04 -6.03
CA ILE A 237 -3.94 -10.93 -4.95
C ILE A 237 -2.60 -10.36 -5.46
N VAL A 238 -2.11 -10.83 -6.61
CA VAL A 238 -0.76 -10.47 -7.10
C VAL A 238 -0.75 -9.13 -7.83
N LEU A 239 -1.77 -8.89 -8.67
CA LEU A 239 -1.85 -7.75 -9.59
C LEU A 239 -2.93 -6.74 -9.21
N GLY A 240 -3.80 -7.03 -8.24
CA GLY A 240 -4.90 -6.13 -7.86
C GLY A 240 -6.07 -6.10 -8.85
N ILE A 241 -6.18 -7.07 -9.75
CA ILE A 241 -7.25 -7.13 -10.75
C ILE A 241 -8.52 -7.66 -10.08
N ARG A 242 -9.42 -6.75 -9.66
CA ARG A 242 -10.68 -7.09 -8.98
C ARG A 242 -11.87 -7.36 -9.90
N HIS A 243 -11.80 -6.93 -11.16
CA HIS A 243 -12.94 -7.05 -12.08
C HIS A 243 -13.25 -8.50 -12.46
N GLU A 244 -12.36 -9.44 -12.16
CA GLU A 244 -12.49 -10.85 -12.51
C GLU A 244 -12.88 -11.73 -11.30
N THR A 245 -12.86 -11.21 -10.05
CA THR A 245 -13.16 -12.02 -8.85
C THR A 245 -14.66 -12.16 -8.63
N PRO A 246 -15.22 -13.39 -8.64
CA PRO A 246 -16.62 -13.62 -8.30
C PRO A 246 -16.97 -13.12 -6.90
N GLU A 247 -18.17 -12.55 -6.74
CA GLU A 247 -18.67 -12.04 -5.45
C GLU A 247 -18.67 -13.14 -4.36
N ASP A 248 -18.92 -14.39 -4.76
CA ASP A 248 -18.89 -15.59 -3.91
C ASP A 248 -17.53 -15.82 -3.23
N ILE A 249 -16.44 -15.32 -3.82
CA ILE A 249 -15.10 -15.39 -3.25
C ILE A 249 -14.84 -14.19 -2.34
N GLU A 250 -15.38 -13.01 -2.62
CA GLU A 250 -15.10 -11.81 -1.82
C GLU A 250 -15.84 -11.80 -0.47
N GLU A 251 -17.07 -12.30 -0.43
CA GLU A 251 -17.92 -12.24 0.77
C GLU A 251 -17.28 -12.91 2.01
N PRO A 252 -16.73 -14.13 1.95
CA PRO A 252 -16.06 -14.75 3.10
C PRO A 252 -14.87 -13.93 3.61
N PHE A 253 -14.16 -13.22 2.73
CA PHE A 253 -13.04 -12.37 3.12
C PHE A 253 -13.50 -11.05 3.74
N GLN A 254 -14.66 -10.52 3.32
CA GLN A 254 -15.30 -9.40 3.99
C GLN A 254 -15.74 -9.78 5.41
N GLN A 255 -16.44 -10.91 5.56
CA GLN A 255 -16.93 -11.40 6.86
C GLN A 255 -15.78 -11.70 7.85
N THR A 256 -14.66 -12.24 7.35
CA THR A 256 -13.48 -12.52 8.18
C THR A 256 -12.60 -11.29 8.41
N GLY A 257 -12.90 -10.15 7.79
CA GLY A 257 -12.08 -8.93 7.86
C GLY A 257 -10.74 -9.02 7.10
N THR A 258 -10.58 -10.03 6.26
CA THR A 258 -9.36 -10.32 5.47
C THR A 258 -9.42 -9.77 4.03
N ILE A 259 -10.49 -9.04 3.67
CA ILE A 259 -10.68 -8.39 2.35
C ILE A 259 -9.53 -7.46 1.96
N HIS A 260 -8.78 -6.95 2.93
CA HIS A 260 -7.59 -6.14 2.70
C HIS A 260 -6.48 -6.88 1.94
N LEU A 261 -6.55 -8.21 1.80
CA LEU A 261 -5.64 -9.01 0.98
C LEU A 261 -5.91 -8.89 -0.53
N PHE A 262 -7.14 -8.58 -0.94
CA PHE A 262 -7.50 -8.33 -2.35
C PHE A 262 -7.25 -6.90 -2.80
N ALA A 263 -7.05 -5.97 -1.86
CA ALA A 263 -6.31 -4.76 -2.20
C ALA A 263 -4.84 -5.16 -2.24
N VAL A 264 -4.09 -4.76 -3.26
CA VAL A 264 -2.61 -4.80 -3.18
C VAL A 264 -2.20 -3.92 -2.00
N ALA A 265 -2.13 -4.54 -0.84
CA ALA A 265 -1.89 -3.90 0.43
C ALA A 265 -0.39 -3.65 0.60
N GLY A 266 -0.05 -2.82 1.58
CA GLY A 266 1.36 -2.56 1.89
C GLY A 266 2.17 -3.80 2.26
N LEU A 267 1.50 -4.87 2.71
CA LEU A 267 2.11 -6.18 2.92
C LEU A 267 2.70 -6.74 1.62
N HIS A 268 1.97 -6.72 0.49
CA HIS A 268 2.44 -7.24 -0.80
C HIS A 268 3.72 -6.53 -1.24
N VAL A 269 3.73 -5.20 -1.17
CA VAL A 269 4.91 -4.39 -1.49
C VAL A 269 6.08 -4.68 -0.55
N GLY A 270 5.81 -4.90 0.74
CA GLY A 270 6.82 -5.32 1.72
C GLY A 270 7.43 -6.69 1.41
N ILE A 271 6.62 -7.64 0.94
CA ILE A 271 7.06 -8.97 0.52
C ILE A 271 7.92 -8.87 -0.73
N VAL A 272 7.49 -8.10 -1.74
CA VAL A 272 8.28 -7.83 -2.95
C VAL A 272 9.63 -7.23 -2.58
N ALA A 273 9.66 -6.23 -1.69
CA ALA A 273 10.89 -5.62 -1.21
C ALA A 273 11.83 -6.63 -0.54
N ALA A 274 11.27 -7.52 0.30
CA ALA A 274 12.04 -8.58 0.96
C ALA A 274 12.60 -9.59 -0.03
N LEU A 275 11.80 -10.05 -1.00
CA LEU A 275 12.22 -11.01 -2.02
C LEU A 275 13.34 -10.43 -2.89
N LEU A 276 13.17 -9.21 -3.39
CA LEU A 276 14.21 -8.51 -4.17
C LEU A 276 15.49 -8.32 -3.36
N TRP A 277 15.37 -8.05 -2.06
CA TRP A 277 16.54 -7.96 -1.18
C TRP A 277 17.27 -9.29 -1.03
N VAL A 278 16.54 -10.40 -0.87
CA VAL A 278 17.13 -11.74 -0.81
C VAL A 278 17.83 -12.08 -2.12
N LEU A 279 17.21 -11.81 -3.27
CA LEU A 279 17.82 -12.02 -4.59
C LEU A 279 19.09 -11.19 -4.76
N ALA A 280 19.08 -9.91 -4.39
CA ALA A 280 20.27 -9.06 -4.43
C ALA A 280 21.39 -9.56 -3.50
N ALA A 281 21.03 -10.13 -2.34
CA ALA A 281 21.99 -10.73 -1.42
C ALA A 281 22.61 -12.02 -1.99
N VAL A 282 21.81 -12.87 -2.64
CA VAL A 282 22.26 -14.08 -3.34
C VAL A 282 23.20 -13.73 -4.50
N ALA A 283 22.84 -12.72 -5.28
CA ALA A 283 23.66 -12.15 -6.35
C ALA A 283 24.89 -11.37 -5.85
N ARG A 284 25.06 -11.23 -4.52
CA ARG A 284 26.20 -10.57 -3.85
C ARG A 284 26.36 -9.10 -4.19
N LEU A 285 25.26 -8.41 -4.50
CA LEU A 285 25.32 -6.97 -4.73
C LEU A 285 25.67 -6.25 -3.43
N PRO A 286 26.49 -5.18 -3.48
CA PRO A 286 26.69 -4.32 -2.32
C PRO A 286 25.36 -3.65 -1.95
N ARG A 287 25.12 -3.45 -0.65
CA ARG A 287 23.82 -2.95 -0.12
C ARG A 287 23.33 -1.67 -0.79
N LYS A 288 24.23 -0.75 -1.16
CA LYS A 288 23.89 0.49 -1.87
C LYS A 288 23.38 0.23 -3.30
N ARG A 289 23.98 -0.71 -4.04
CA ARG A 289 23.49 -1.09 -5.38
C ARG A 289 22.20 -1.88 -5.31
N ALA A 290 22.06 -2.75 -4.30
CA ALA A 290 20.80 -3.43 -4.03
C ALA A 290 19.68 -2.41 -3.77
N ALA A 291 19.91 -1.42 -2.91
CA ALA A 291 18.96 -0.33 -2.65
C ALA A 291 18.62 0.49 -3.91
N ALA A 292 19.62 0.79 -4.74
CA ALA A 292 19.43 1.52 -6.00
C ALA A 292 18.58 0.77 -7.02
N PHE A 293 18.58 -0.57 -6.97
CA PHE A 293 17.75 -1.42 -7.81
C PHE A 293 16.34 -1.58 -7.23
N ILE A 294 16.24 -1.87 -5.93
CA ILE A 294 14.97 -2.19 -5.26
C ILE A 294 14.01 -1.00 -5.27
N ILE A 295 14.49 0.22 -5.04
CA ILE A 295 13.61 1.40 -4.99
C ILE A 295 12.84 1.58 -6.31
N PRO A 296 13.50 1.69 -7.49
CA PRO A 296 12.80 1.71 -8.78
C PRO A 296 11.90 0.50 -9.01
N SER A 297 12.33 -0.72 -8.65
CA SER A 297 11.51 -1.92 -8.81
C SER A 297 10.20 -1.88 -8.00
N LEU A 298 10.20 -1.27 -6.81
CA LEU A 298 8.99 -1.12 -6.00
C LEU A 298 8.01 -0.12 -6.62
N PHE A 299 8.51 1.00 -7.17
CA PHE A 299 7.66 1.94 -7.90
C PHE A 299 7.13 1.35 -9.22
N PHE A 300 7.95 0.55 -9.90
CA PHE A 300 7.52 -0.20 -11.06
C PHE A 300 6.43 -1.22 -10.71
N TYR A 301 6.60 -1.99 -9.62
CA TYR A 301 5.57 -2.91 -9.12
C TYR A 301 4.28 -2.16 -8.77
N ALA A 302 4.37 -1.02 -8.07
CA ALA A 302 3.20 -0.19 -7.76
C ALA A 302 2.50 0.32 -9.04
N ALA A 303 3.24 0.64 -10.09
CA ALA A 303 2.69 1.03 -11.38
C ALA A 303 2.01 -0.14 -12.11
N VAL A 304 2.61 -1.33 -12.08
CA VAL A 304 2.04 -2.56 -12.64
C VAL A 304 0.71 -2.90 -11.96
N THR A 305 0.62 -2.71 -10.64
CA THR A 305 -0.62 -2.89 -9.89
C THR A 305 -1.60 -1.71 -10.03
N GLY A 306 -1.57 -0.96 -11.12
CA GLY A 306 -2.54 0.11 -11.39
C GLY A 306 -2.40 1.38 -10.54
N LEU A 307 -1.21 1.64 -9.96
CA LEU A 307 -0.95 2.79 -9.09
C LEU A 307 -1.94 2.94 -7.92
N HIS A 308 -2.42 1.82 -7.38
CA HIS A 308 -3.26 1.85 -6.18
C HIS A 308 -2.57 2.63 -5.05
N ILE A 309 -3.29 3.59 -4.46
CA ILE A 309 -2.76 4.48 -3.41
C ILE A 309 -2.09 3.70 -2.26
N PRO A 310 -2.66 2.58 -1.75
CA PRO A 310 -2.00 1.77 -0.72
C PRO A 310 -0.62 1.23 -1.14
N ALA A 311 -0.48 0.75 -2.38
CA ALA A 311 0.78 0.23 -2.91
C ALA A 311 1.83 1.34 -3.03
N LEU A 312 1.43 2.53 -3.52
CA LEU A 312 2.32 3.69 -3.61
C LEU A 312 2.83 4.13 -2.22
N ARG A 313 1.94 4.22 -1.22
CA ARG A 313 2.33 4.55 0.16
C ARG A 313 3.34 3.55 0.71
N ALA A 314 3.10 2.26 0.50
CA ALA A 314 4.00 1.21 0.94
C ALA A 314 5.35 1.26 0.20
N ALA A 315 5.36 1.57 -1.10
CA ALA A 315 6.58 1.77 -1.87
C ALA A 315 7.40 2.95 -1.34
N VAL A 316 6.75 4.06 -0.97
CA VAL A 316 7.41 5.21 -0.33
C VAL A 316 8.00 4.82 1.04
N MET A 317 7.21 4.16 1.90
CA MET A 317 7.66 3.71 3.22
C MET A 317 8.87 2.75 3.10
N ALA A 318 8.78 1.75 2.21
CA ALA A 318 9.86 0.82 1.94
C ALA A 318 11.10 1.51 1.36
N SER A 319 10.91 2.48 0.47
CA SER A 319 12.01 3.25 -0.13
C SER A 319 12.77 4.08 0.90
N ILE A 320 12.10 4.62 1.92
CA ILE A 320 12.78 5.34 3.01
C ILE A 320 13.61 4.37 3.87
N LEU A 321 13.06 3.19 4.17
CA LEU A 321 13.78 2.16 4.94
C LEU A 321 15.00 1.65 4.18
N VAL A 322 14.84 1.31 2.90
CA VAL A 322 15.91 0.85 2.02
C VAL A 322 16.90 1.98 1.70
N GLY A 323 16.41 3.21 1.57
CA GLY A 323 17.22 4.40 1.31
C GLY A 323 18.19 4.74 2.43
N SER A 324 17.90 4.30 3.66
CA SER A 324 18.80 4.49 4.81
C SER A 324 20.21 3.92 4.59
N TYR A 325 20.35 2.89 3.75
CA TYR A 325 21.64 2.28 3.41
C TYR A 325 22.55 3.22 2.60
N PHE A 326 22.01 4.21 1.89
CA PHE A 326 22.82 5.23 1.22
C PHE A 326 23.47 6.17 2.23
N PHE A 327 22.73 6.54 3.27
CA PHE A 327 23.15 7.49 4.29
C PHE A 327 23.90 6.86 5.47
N GLU A 328 24.02 5.53 5.50
CA GLU A 328 24.70 4.74 6.56
C GLU A 328 24.18 5.06 7.98
N ARG A 329 22.92 5.50 8.09
CA ARG A 329 22.27 5.84 9.35
C ARG A 329 21.50 4.66 9.91
N ARG A 330 21.45 4.57 11.25
CA ARG A 330 20.57 3.62 11.93
C ARG A 330 19.11 4.03 11.70
N VAL A 331 18.30 3.08 11.24
CA VAL A 331 16.88 3.27 11.01
C VAL A 331 16.15 3.34 12.34
N PHE A 332 15.43 4.42 12.57
CA PHE A 332 14.43 4.50 13.63
C PHE A 332 13.05 4.46 12.99
N LEU A 333 12.28 3.40 13.29
CA LEU A 333 11.00 3.11 12.62
C LEU A 333 10.00 4.26 12.74
N PRO A 334 9.76 4.88 13.91
CA PRO A 334 8.86 6.03 14.03
C PRO A 334 9.29 7.24 13.18
N ASN A 335 10.60 7.52 13.10
CA ASN A 335 11.09 8.63 12.27
C ASN A 335 10.92 8.33 10.78
N SER A 336 11.08 7.06 10.39
CA SER A 336 10.89 6.63 9.00
C SER A 336 9.42 6.73 8.60
N LEU A 337 8.50 6.38 9.51
CA LEU A 337 7.07 6.55 9.33
C LEU A 337 6.68 8.03 9.24
N ALA A 338 7.24 8.88 10.12
CA ALA A 338 7.01 10.33 10.07
C ALA A 338 7.57 10.96 8.77
N ALA A 339 8.74 10.52 8.31
CA ALA A 339 9.30 10.95 7.03
C ALA A 339 8.40 10.53 5.84
N ALA A 340 7.86 9.31 5.87
CA ALA A 340 6.93 8.84 4.85
C ALA A 340 5.65 9.70 4.82
N ALA A 341 5.07 9.98 5.99
CA ALA A 341 3.91 10.87 6.11
C ALA A 341 4.22 12.25 5.55
N PHE A 342 5.37 12.82 5.90
CA PHE A 342 5.81 14.13 5.41
C PHE A 342 5.88 14.17 3.88
N PHE A 343 6.60 13.23 3.24
CA PHE A 343 6.73 13.22 1.78
C PHE A 343 5.38 13.01 1.07
N ILE A 344 4.52 12.13 1.58
CA ILE A 344 3.18 11.89 1.01
C ILE A 344 2.31 13.14 1.13
N LEU A 345 2.31 13.81 2.29
CA LEU A 345 1.51 15.01 2.51
C LEU A 345 2.04 16.24 1.77
N CYS A 346 3.35 16.33 1.53
CA CYS A 346 3.93 17.33 0.63
C CYS A 346 3.47 17.13 -0.81
N TRP A 347 3.26 15.89 -1.25
CA TRP A 347 2.77 15.58 -2.59
C TRP A 347 1.26 15.86 -2.72
N ASN A 348 0.47 15.40 -1.76
CA ASN A 348 -0.97 15.64 -1.73
C ASN A 348 -1.47 15.76 -0.29
N THR A 349 -1.86 16.96 0.10
CA THR A 349 -2.35 17.25 1.45
C THR A 349 -3.69 16.60 1.75
N ASN A 350 -4.50 16.29 0.72
CA ASN A 350 -5.80 15.64 0.89
C ASN A 350 -5.69 14.19 1.39
N GLU A 351 -4.51 13.56 1.27
CA GLU A 351 -4.29 12.21 1.78
C GLU A 351 -4.48 12.11 3.30
N LEU A 352 -4.26 13.19 4.06
CA LEU A 352 -4.49 13.19 5.51
C LEU A 352 -5.94 12.84 5.88
N PHE A 353 -6.87 13.23 5.03
CA PHE A 353 -8.32 13.03 5.20
C PHE A 353 -8.81 11.76 4.50
N SER A 354 -7.92 10.99 3.87
CA SER A 354 -8.28 9.73 3.24
C SER A 354 -8.32 8.62 4.30
N THR A 355 -9.39 7.83 4.28
CA THR A 355 -9.56 6.68 5.19
C THR A 355 -8.40 5.69 5.05
N GLY A 356 -7.95 5.46 3.81
CA GLY A 356 -6.83 4.57 3.50
C GLY A 356 -5.49 5.01 4.11
N PHE A 357 -5.17 6.31 4.06
CA PHE A 357 -3.96 6.85 4.69
C PHE A 357 -4.03 6.69 6.21
N GLN A 358 -5.14 7.12 6.82
CA GLN A 358 -5.33 7.04 8.27
C GLN A 358 -5.19 5.60 8.77
N LEU A 359 -5.86 4.65 8.11
CA LEU A 359 -5.75 3.23 8.45
C LEU A 359 -4.31 2.71 8.27
N SER A 360 -3.65 3.02 7.16
CA SER A 360 -2.28 2.51 6.89
C SER A 360 -1.29 3.02 7.94
N PHE A 361 -1.31 4.33 8.23
CA PHE A 361 -0.38 4.94 9.19
C PHE A 361 -0.71 4.57 10.64
N ALA A 362 -1.99 4.48 11.01
CA ALA A 362 -2.40 4.04 12.34
C ALA A 362 -2.01 2.58 12.60
N VAL A 363 -2.24 1.68 11.65
CA VAL A 363 -1.88 0.25 11.77
C VAL A 363 -0.37 0.09 11.85
N VAL A 364 0.40 0.69 10.94
CA VAL A 364 1.87 0.58 10.97
C VAL A 364 2.44 1.22 12.24
N GLY A 365 1.91 2.37 12.65
CA GLY A 365 2.28 3.03 13.91
C GLY A 365 1.99 2.14 15.12
N ALA A 366 0.82 1.52 15.18
CA ALA A 366 0.43 0.61 16.24
C ALA A 366 1.33 -0.64 16.27
N ILE A 367 1.67 -1.22 15.12
CA ILE A 367 2.63 -2.33 15.05
C ILE A 367 3.99 -1.90 15.61
N VAL A 368 4.51 -0.74 15.19
CA VAL A 368 5.82 -0.24 15.65
C VAL A 368 5.84 0.04 17.16
N LEU A 369 4.73 0.50 17.75
CA LEU A 369 4.65 0.86 19.16
C LEU A 369 4.27 -0.33 20.07
N PHE A 370 3.35 -1.18 19.62
CA PHE A 370 2.72 -2.20 20.46
C PHE A 370 3.16 -3.64 20.17
N ALA A 371 3.75 -3.96 19.00
CA ALA A 371 4.14 -5.35 18.71
C ALA A 371 5.20 -5.87 19.70
N ASP A 372 6.26 -5.11 19.95
CA ASP A 372 7.33 -5.49 20.90
C ASP A 372 6.87 -5.68 22.36
N PRO A 373 6.12 -4.74 22.99
CA PRO A 373 5.66 -4.93 24.37
C PRO A 373 4.65 -6.09 24.47
N LEU A 374 3.81 -6.25 23.45
CA LEU A 374 2.83 -7.32 23.41
C LEU A 374 3.48 -8.69 23.18
N PHE A 375 4.48 -8.77 22.29
CA PHE A 375 5.30 -9.97 22.11
C PHE A 375 5.91 -10.40 23.44
N ARG A 376 6.48 -9.48 24.21
CA ARG A 376 7.02 -9.78 25.55
C ARG A 376 5.94 -10.23 26.52
N LEU A 377 4.75 -9.66 26.45
CA LEU A 377 3.63 -10.06 27.31
C LEU A 377 3.17 -11.49 27.02
N LEU A 378 3.02 -11.84 25.73
CA LEU A 378 2.69 -13.20 25.31
C LEU A 378 3.82 -14.17 25.66
N GLN A 379 5.06 -13.80 25.34
CA GLN A 379 6.22 -14.66 25.58
C GLN A 379 6.45 -14.90 27.07
N ARG A 380 6.12 -13.96 27.97
CA ARG A 380 6.21 -14.18 29.42
C ARG A 380 5.41 -15.40 29.91
N ARG A 381 4.32 -15.76 29.21
CA ARG A 381 3.49 -16.93 29.57
C ARG A 381 4.14 -18.27 29.22
N ALA A 382 5.08 -18.32 28.27
CA ALA A 382 5.83 -19.54 27.99
C ALA A 382 7.35 -19.30 27.87
N ALA A 383 7.85 -18.30 28.59
CA ALA A 383 9.27 -18.06 28.68
C ALA A 383 9.91 -19.30 29.32
N PRO A 384 10.93 -19.90 28.69
CA PRO A 384 11.69 -20.97 29.32
C PRO A 384 12.30 -20.43 30.60
N ASP A 385 12.37 -21.29 31.60
CA ASP A 385 12.90 -20.99 32.93
C ASP A 385 14.15 -20.10 32.83
N PRO A 386 14.19 -18.90 33.47
CA PRO A 386 15.28 -17.92 33.32
C PRO A 386 16.67 -18.50 33.58
N PHE A 387 16.73 -19.63 34.30
CA PHE A 387 17.93 -20.32 34.70
C PHE A 387 18.40 -21.42 33.73
N LEU A 388 17.65 -21.74 32.66
CA LEU A 388 18.07 -22.75 31.67
C LEU A 388 18.87 -22.14 30.51
N PRO A 389 20.16 -22.50 30.31
CA PRO A 389 20.94 -22.02 29.18
C PRO A 389 20.38 -22.57 27.85
N GLN A 390 20.14 -21.69 26.87
CA GLN A 390 19.63 -22.06 25.53
C GLN A 390 20.51 -23.11 24.80
N SER A 391 21.76 -23.32 25.24
CA SER A 391 22.67 -24.33 24.71
C SER A 391 22.35 -25.77 25.13
N LEU A 392 21.53 -25.97 26.17
CA LEU A 392 21.15 -27.29 26.70
C LEU A 392 19.80 -27.80 26.16
N VAL A 393 19.02 -26.95 25.48
CA VAL A 393 17.74 -27.34 24.86
C VAL A 393 18.01 -28.03 23.52
N ARG A 394 18.24 -29.35 23.55
CA ARG A 394 18.37 -30.21 22.36
C ARG A 394 17.06 -30.98 22.09
N GLY A 395 16.79 -31.27 20.81
CA GLY A 395 15.67 -32.12 20.39
C GLY A 395 14.33 -31.38 20.19
N PRO A 396 13.17 -32.07 20.35
CA PRO A 396 11.84 -31.57 19.97
C PRO A 396 11.41 -30.31 20.73
N ARG A 397 11.94 -30.10 21.94
CA ARG A 397 11.68 -28.93 22.79
C ARG A 397 12.17 -27.62 22.17
N ARG A 398 13.23 -27.65 21.34
CA ARG A 398 13.72 -26.49 20.59
C ARG A 398 12.78 -26.11 19.46
N TRP A 399 12.20 -27.12 18.80
CA TRP A 399 11.21 -26.92 17.73
C TRP A 399 9.93 -26.31 18.30
N MET A 400 9.39 -26.87 19.40
CA MET A 400 8.27 -26.29 20.14
C MET A 400 8.51 -24.82 20.53
N HIS A 401 9.69 -24.50 21.07
CA HIS A 401 10.01 -23.13 21.46
C HIS A 401 10.11 -22.17 20.27
N SER A 402 10.71 -22.62 19.17
CA SER A 402 10.75 -21.83 17.92
C SER A 402 9.36 -21.61 17.32
N SER A 403 8.50 -22.64 17.33
CA SER A 403 7.11 -22.51 16.86
C SER A 403 6.29 -21.59 17.77
N TYR A 404 6.49 -21.67 19.09
CA TYR A 404 5.82 -20.79 20.05
C TYR A 404 6.28 -19.33 19.91
N GLU A 405 7.58 -19.08 19.72
CA GLU A 405 8.08 -17.73 19.43
C GLU A 405 7.51 -17.18 18.12
N TRP A 406 7.44 -18.01 17.07
CA TRP A 406 6.85 -17.60 15.79
C TRP A 406 5.37 -17.27 15.95
N PHE A 407 4.61 -18.12 16.67
CA PHE A 407 3.20 -17.88 16.99
C PHE A 407 3.01 -16.60 17.80
N CYS A 408 3.79 -16.39 18.87
CA CYS A 408 3.73 -15.17 19.67
C CYS A 408 4.07 -13.93 18.84
N GLY A 409 5.02 -14.05 17.91
CA GLY A 409 5.36 -13.01 16.96
C GLY A 409 4.17 -12.62 16.08
N GLY A 410 3.60 -13.60 15.37
CA GLY A 410 2.42 -13.39 14.53
C GLY A 410 1.25 -12.82 15.33
N ALA A 411 0.93 -13.41 16.49
CA ALA A 411 -0.15 -12.96 17.35
C ALA A 411 0.07 -11.52 17.86
N SER A 412 1.31 -11.16 18.21
CA SER A 412 1.62 -9.79 18.66
C SER A 412 1.43 -8.75 17.56
N VAL A 413 1.82 -9.06 16.32
CA VAL A 413 1.62 -8.17 15.17
C VAL A 413 0.14 -8.07 14.82
N SER A 414 -0.57 -9.19 14.74
CA SER A 414 -2.00 -9.22 14.44
C SER A 414 -2.81 -8.43 15.46
N LEU A 415 -2.51 -8.58 16.75
CA LEU A 415 -3.21 -7.86 17.81
C LEU A 415 -2.82 -6.38 17.85
N ALA A 416 -1.56 -6.03 17.62
CA ALA A 416 -1.16 -4.62 17.49
C ALA A 416 -1.84 -3.93 16.30
N ALA A 417 -1.91 -4.62 15.15
CA ALA A 417 -2.61 -4.14 13.96
C ALA A 417 -4.11 -3.97 14.23
N TRP A 418 -4.74 -4.96 14.87
CA TRP A 418 -6.16 -4.92 15.22
C TRP A 418 -6.49 -3.75 16.14
N ILE A 419 -5.71 -3.53 17.20
CA ILE A 419 -5.86 -2.37 18.11
C ILE A 419 -5.71 -1.06 17.34
N GLY A 420 -4.74 -0.97 16.42
CA GLY A 420 -4.52 0.23 15.60
C GLY A 420 -5.64 0.53 14.62
N SER A 421 -6.27 -0.50 14.03
CA SER A 421 -7.34 -0.35 13.05
C SER A 421 -8.72 -0.19 13.68
N LEU A 422 -8.99 -0.81 14.83
CA LEU A 422 -10.30 -0.90 15.45
C LEU A 422 -11.03 0.45 15.60
N PRO A 423 -10.44 1.53 16.15
CA PRO A 423 -11.17 2.79 16.35
C PRO A 423 -11.58 3.42 15.02
N LEU A 424 -10.73 3.31 13.99
CA LEU A 424 -11.01 3.86 12.66
C LEU A 424 -12.04 3.01 11.91
N ILE A 425 -11.94 1.68 11.99
CA ILE A 425 -12.91 0.80 11.35
C ILE A 425 -14.29 0.97 11.99
N LEU A 426 -14.36 1.06 13.32
CA LEU A 426 -15.61 1.31 14.04
C LEU A 426 -16.23 2.66 13.67
N TRP A 427 -15.40 3.71 13.50
CA TRP A 427 -15.85 5.04 13.13
C TRP A 427 -16.36 5.13 11.68
N TYR A 428 -15.63 4.56 10.71
CA TYR A 428 -15.96 4.72 9.29
C TYR A 428 -16.87 3.63 8.73
N PHE A 429 -16.76 2.40 9.21
CA PHE A 429 -17.47 1.25 8.64
C PHE A 429 -18.50 0.66 9.61
N HIS A 430 -18.52 1.09 10.87
CA HIS A 430 -19.44 0.56 11.90
C HIS A 430 -19.38 -0.97 12.03
N LEU A 431 -18.22 -1.56 11.73
CA LEU A 431 -17.99 -3.00 11.75
C LEU A 431 -16.92 -3.36 12.78
N VAL A 432 -17.11 -4.49 13.46
CA VAL A 432 -16.10 -5.11 14.31
C VAL A 432 -16.02 -6.58 13.95
N THR A 433 -14.85 -7.02 13.49
CA THR A 433 -14.58 -8.41 13.11
C THR A 433 -13.50 -9.00 14.01
N PRO A 434 -13.84 -9.52 15.21
CA PRO A 434 -12.86 -10.10 16.12
C PRO A 434 -12.13 -11.31 15.51
N ILE A 435 -12.83 -12.04 14.63
CA ILE A 435 -12.29 -13.22 13.94
C ILE A 435 -11.07 -12.89 13.06
N SER A 436 -10.93 -11.63 12.64
CA SER A 436 -9.77 -11.16 11.85
C SER A 436 -8.43 -11.41 12.55
N LEU A 437 -8.39 -11.40 13.88
CA LEU A 437 -7.18 -11.68 14.66
C LEU A 437 -6.65 -13.10 14.38
N LEU A 438 -7.55 -14.09 14.44
CA LEU A 438 -7.22 -15.50 14.23
C LEU A 438 -7.04 -15.80 12.74
N ALA A 439 -7.90 -15.24 11.89
CA ALA A 439 -7.82 -15.41 10.45
C ALA A 439 -6.47 -14.89 9.91
N ASN A 440 -6.04 -13.70 10.32
CA ASN A 440 -4.77 -13.11 9.85
C ASN A 440 -3.55 -13.96 10.24
N LEU A 441 -3.60 -14.70 11.36
CA LEU A 441 -2.48 -15.56 11.76
C LEU A 441 -2.24 -16.72 10.77
N VAL A 442 -3.29 -17.18 10.10
CA VAL A 442 -3.23 -18.28 9.13
C VAL A 442 -3.11 -17.73 7.71
N VAL A 443 -3.95 -16.76 7.36
CA VAL A 443 -4.08 -16.28 5.98
C VAL A 443 -2.87 -15.44 5.57
N VAL A 444 -2.27 -14.62 6.45
CA VAL A 444 -1.11 -13.78 6.08
C VAL A 444 0.11 -14.61 5.69
N PRO A 445 0.52 -15.65 6.45
CA PRO A 445 1.58 -16.56 6.00
C PRO A 445 1.27 -17.27 4.68
N ILE A 446 0.03 -17.73 4.48
CA ILE A 446 -0.37 -18.38 3.22
C ILE A 446 -0.25 -17.39 2.06
N ALA A 447 -0.77 -16.17 2.22
CA ALA A 447 -0.67 -15.10 1.22
C ALA A 447 0.81 -14.77 0.90
N PHE A 448 1.69 -14.80 1.90
CA PHE A 448 3.13 -14.65 1.68
C PHE A 448 3.69 -15.73 0.75
N PHE A 449 3.36 -17.00 0.99
CA PHE A 449 3.83 -18.10 0.15
C PHE A 449 3.25 -18.03 -1.26
N VAL A 450 1.94 -17.78 -1.38
CA VAL A 450 1.27 -17.62 -2.68
C VAL A 450 1.93 -16.50 -3.48
N LEU A 451 2.11 -15.32 -2.89
CA LEU A 451 2.74 -14.19 -3.56
C LEU A 451 4.20 -14.47 -3.91
N ALA A 452 4.97 -15.10 -3.03
CA ALA A 452 6.36 -15.43 -3.29
C ALA A 452 6.51 -16.42 -4.46
N VAL A 453 5.67 -17.46 -4.51
CA VAL A 453 5.67 -18.44 -5.60
C VAL A 453 5.22 -17.79 -6.91
N ALA A 454 4.15 -17.00 -6.88
CA ALA A 454 3.67 -16.26 -8.05
C ALA A 454 4.76 -15.34 -8.62
N LEU A 455 5.42 -14.55 -7.77
CA LEU A 455 6.51 -13.66 -8.20
C LEU A 455 7.75 -14.40 -8.68
N LEU A 456 8.03 -15.62 -8.18
CA LEU A 456 9.13 -16.46 -8.66
C LEU A 456 8.83 -17.15 -10.00
N SER A 457 7.55 -17.32 -10.33
CA SER A 457 7.11 -17.91 -11.60
C SER A 457 7.17 -16.92 -12.78
N LEU A 458 7.20 -15.62 -12.46
CA LEU A 458 7.37 -14.50 -13.38
C LEU A 458 8.86 -14.24 -13.63
#